data_AF-A0A7S2CX31-F1
#
_entry.id   AF-A0A7S2CX31-F1
#
_cell.length_a   1.000
_cell.length_b   1.000
_cell.length_c   1.000
_cell.angle_alpha   90.00
_cell.angle_beta   90.00
_cell.angle_gamma   90.00
#
_symmetry.space_group_name_H-M   'P 1'
#
loop_
_entity.id
_entity.type
_entity.pdbx_description
1 polymer ?
#
loop_
_entity_poly.entity_id
_entity_poly.type
_entity_poly.pdbx_seq_one_letter_code
_entity_poly.pdbx_strand_id
1 'polypeptide(L)'
;MSGKEVMDAGRVTFVPSARLDLNRSMGFKNQDTYCVAPITGGALLHGNPPLMVYDFWAVGKGCCSGNPGDFKCGDWNNPAAHGGVRVVRDEDRGFYRLAVQQAQSVHTIKASHPLFFHWVEDPVVSVKGFRQAGYKWYISGMFLHFAFQLAMVALAICAFATRDWRNCFPAI
;
A
#
# COMPACT_ATOMS: atom_id res chain seq x y z
N MET A 1 -23.20 0.87 1.48
CA MET A 1 -22.25 0.51 0.41
C MET A 1 -21.57 -0.77 0.81
N SER A 2 -21.61 -1.78 -0.07
CA SER A 2 -20.87 -3.03 0.15
C SER A 2 -19.48 -2.91 -0.45
N GLY A 3 -18.49 -3.62 0.12
CA GLY A 3 -17.14 -3.66 -0.44
C GLY A 3 -17.08 -4.19 -1.88
N LYS A 4 -18.07 -5.02 -2.28
CA LYS A 4 -18.17 -5.53 -3.66
C LYS A 4 -18.28 -4.42 -4.71
N GLU A 5 -18.92 -3.30 -4.37
CA GLU A 5 -19.20 -2.21 -5.31
C GLU A 5 -17.96 -1.35 -5.58
N VAL A 6 -16.92 -1.46 -4.74
CA VAL A 6 -15.74 -0.59 -4.75
C VAL A 6 -14.44 -1.41 -4.74
N MET A 7 -14.44 -2.55 -5.41
CA MET A 7 -13.30 -3.48 -5.50
C MET A 7 -12.09 -2.90 -6.26
N ASP A 8 -12.34 -1.99 -7.20
CA ASP A 8 -11.35 -1.29 -8.03
C ASP A 8 -10.82 0.00 -7.38
N ALA A 9 -11.34 0.38 -6.21
CA ALA A 9 -10.94 1.59 -5.52
C ALA A 9 -9.51 1.49 -4.96
N GLY A 10 -8.57 2.17 -5.63
CA GLY A 10 -7.16 2.29 -5.19
C GLY A 10 -6.95 3.31 -4.07
N ARG A 11 -7.86 4.29 -3.95
CA ARG A 11 -7.91 5.27 -2.87
C ARG A 11 -9.35 5.64 -2.60
N VAL A 12 -9.67 5.91 -1.34
CA VAL A 12 -11.01 6.25 -0.90
C VAL A 12 -10.95 7.41 0.09
N THR A 13 -11.94 8.29 0.03
CA THR A 13 -12.18 9.31 1.04
C THR A 13 -13.47 8.93 1.73
N PHE A 14 -13.40 8.66 3.02
CA PHE A 14 -14.57 8.35 3.82
C PHE A 14 -15.29 9.63 4.24
N VAL A 15 -16.54 9.47 4.67
CA VAL A 15 -17.30 10.59 5.25
C VAL A 15 -16.57 11.15 6.49
N PRO A 16 -16.69 12.45 6.82
CA PRO A 16 -16.02 13.05 8.00
C PRO A 16 -16.46 12.46 9.35
N SER A 17 -17.56 11.72 9.38
CA SER A 17 -17.99 10.98 10.57
C SER A 17 -17.31 9.61 10.68
N ALA A 18 -16.58 9.15 9.67
CA ALA A 18 -15.96 7.83 9.68
C ALA A 18 -14.81 7.77 10.68
N ARG A 19 -14.81 6.71 11.50
CA ARG A 19 -13.81 6.47 12.55
C ARG A 19 -13.40 5.01 12.53
N LEU A 20 -12.21 4.76 13.05
CA LEU A 20 -11.74 3.41 13.35
C LEU A 20 -12.43 2.92 14.62
N ASP A 21 -13.05 1.75 14.56
CA ASP A 21 -13.57 1.09 15.76
C ASP A 21 -12.45 0.24 16.38
N LEU A 22 -11.71 0.86 17.31
CA LEU A 22 -10.59 0.23 18.00
C LEU A 22 -11.03 -0.96 18.85
N ASN A 23 -12.26 -0.95 19.39
CA ASN A 23 -12.75 -2.04 20.26
C ASN A 23 -12.90 -3.37 19.52
N ARG A 24 -13.06 -3.31 18.19
CA ARG A 24 -13.17 -4.47 17.30
C ARG A 24 -11.91 -4.69 16.46
N SER A 25 -10.82 -4.04 16.85
CA SER A 25 -9.52 -4.29 16.23
C SER A 25 -8.97 -5.65 16.65
N MET A 26 -8.23 -6.28 15.74
CA MET A 26 -7.57 -7.56 15.99
C MET A 26 -6.20 -7.59 15.32
N GLY A 27 -5.30 -8.43 15.84
CA GLY A 27 -4.01 -8.68 15.23
C GLY A 27 -3.77 -10.16 14.98
N PHE A 28 -3.09 -10.46 13.87
CA PHE A 28 -2.55 -11.78 13.57
C PHE A 28 -1.03 -11.71 13.52
N LYS A 29 -0.32 -12.63 14.16
CA LYS A 29 1.15 -12.61 14.23
C LYS A 29 1.75 -13.72 13.37
N ASN A 30 2.52 -13.34 12.35
CA ASN A 30 3.31 -14.26 11.53
C ASN A 30 4.57 -13.56 11.02
N GLN A 31 5.73 -13.84 11.65
CA GLN A 31 6.97 -13.05 11.54
C GLN A 31 6.77 -11.59 11.98
N ASP A 32 5.95 -10.84 11.25
CA ASP A 32 5.41 -9.53 11.60
C ASP A 32 4.01 -9.63 12.24
N THR A 33 3.63 -8.61 13.01
CA THR A 33 2.26 -8.48 13.52
C THR A 33 1.40 -7.71 12.53
N TYR A 34 0.40 -8.36 11.96
CA TYR A 34 -0.60 -7.82 11.03
C TYR A 34 -1.82 -7.32 11.81
N CYS A 35 -2.04 -6.01 11.79
CA CYS A 35 -3.06 -5.35 12.57
C CYS A 35 -4.23 -4.93 11.66
N VAL A 36 -5.46 -5.16 12.11
CA VAL A 36 -6.68 -4.76 11.38
C VAL A 36 -7.65 -4.08 12.33
N ALA A 37 -8.32 -3.03 11.86
CA ALA A 37 -9.39 -2.34 12.56
C ALA A 37 -10.53 -2.01 11.60
N PRO A 38 -11.80 -2.29 11.95
CA PRO A 38 -12.92 -1.98 11.08
C PRO A 38 -13.15 -0.46 11.00
N ILE A 39 -13.45 0.02 9.80
CA ILE A 39 -13.80 1.42 9.54
C ILE A 39 -15.31 1.53 9.60
N THR A 40 -15.82 2.36 10.48
CA THR A 40 -17.25 2.57 10.69
C THR A 40 -17.63 3.99 10.35
N GLY A 41 -18.73 4.19 9.63
CA GLY A 41 -19.33 5.52 9.50
C GLY A 41 -19.93 5.91 10.83
N GLY A 42 -19.67 7.12 11.33
CA GLY A 42 -20.05 7.61 12.67
C GLY A 42 -21.55 7.69 12.97
N ALA A 43 -22.40 7.03 12.19
CA ALA A 43 -23.79 6.75 12.49
C ALA A 43 -23.98 5.73 13.63
N LEU A 44 -22.91 5.29 14.31
CA LEU A 44 -23.03 4.66 15.64
C LEU A 44 -23.42 5.66 16.73
N LEU A 45 -23.51 6.97 16.42
CA LEU A 45 -23.86 8.00 17.41
C LEU A 45 -25.35 8.17 17.70
N HIS A 46 -26.31 7.62 16.95
CA HIS A 46 -27.75 7.74 17.26
C HIS A 46 -28.55 6.52 16.76
N GLY A 47 -28.73 5.51 17.61
CA GLY A 47 -29.83 4.54 17.51
C GLY A 47 -29.84 3.55 16.33
N ASN A 48 -28.84 3.52 15.46
CA ASN A 48 -28.76 2.49 14.42
C ASN A 48 -28.18 1.18 14.97
N PRO A 49 -28.74 0.01 14.59
CA PRO A 49 -28.24 -1.27 15.05
C PRO A 49 -26.78 -1.45 14.63
N PRO A 50 -25.94 -2.10 15.46
CA PRO A 50 -24.56 -2.37 15.10
C PRO A 50 -24.55 -3.13 13.77
N LEU A 51 -23.80 -2.62 12.79
CA LEU A 51 -23.63 -3.31 11.52
C LEU A 51 -23.09 -4.71 11.82
N MET A 52 -23.80 -5.76 11.40
CA MET A 52 -23.30 -7.13 11.54
C MET A 52 -22.27 -7.48 10.47
N VAL A 53 -22.13 -6.64 9.44
CA VAL A 53 -21.22 -6.84 8.31
C VAL A 53 -20.31 -5.62 8.13
N TYR A 54 -19.00 -5.84 8.17
CA TYR A 54 -17.96 -4.84 7.95
C TYR A 54 -17.11 -5.22 6.75
N ASP A 55 -17.20 -4.45 5.67
CA ASP A 55 -16.40 -4.69 4.47
C ASP A 55 -15.16 -3.77 4.39
N PHE A 56 -15.09 -2.67 5.17
CA PHE A 56 -13.99 -1.72 5.14
C PHE A 56 -13.08 -1.85 6.36
N TRP A 57 -11.78 -2.03 6.13
CA TRP A 57 -10.80 -2.30 7.18
C TRP A 57 -9.56 -1.43 7.00
N ALA A 58 -9.13 -0.79 8.09
CA ALA A 58 -7.84 -0.14 8.21
C ALA A 58 -6.79 -1.16 8.64
N VAL A 59 -5.61 -1.14 8.02
CA VAL A 59 -4.58 -2.14 8.25
C VAL A 59 -3.17 -1.57 8.32
N GLY A 60 -2.28 -2.31 8.98
CA GLY A 60 -0.84 -2.12 8.88
C GLY A 60 -0.04 -3.14 9.69
N LYS A 61 1.28 -3.01 9.68
CA LYS A 61 2.22 -3.98 10.27
C LYS A 61 2.97 -3.38 11.44
N GLY A 62 3.20 -4.17 12.49
CA GLY A 62 4.09 -3.83 13.61
C GLY A 62 3.61 -2.70 14.53
N CYS A 63 2.33 -2.32 14.45
CA CYS A 63 1.75 -1.16 15.16
C CYS A 63 0.71 -1.55 16.22
N CYS A 64 0.58 -2.85 16.51
CA CYS A 64 -0.31 -3.38 17.54
C CYS A 64 0.41 -4.49 18.31
N SER A 65 -0.02 -4.71 19.56
CA SER A 65 0.46 -5.82 20.39
C SER A 65 -0.06 -7.20 19.96
N GLY A 66 -1.03 -7.26 19.04
CA GLY A 66 -1.72 -8.49 18.62
C GLY A 66 -2.97 -8.79 19.45
N ASN A 67 -3.18 -8.07 20.55
CA ASN A 67 -4.38 -8.14 21.37
C ASN A 67 -5.50 -7.26 20.79
N PRO A 68 -6.77 -7.57 21.09
CA PRO A 68 -7.88 -6.73 20.70
C PRO A 68 -7.80 -5.36 21.39
N GLY A 69 -8.19 -4.29 20.69
CA GLY A 69 -8.24 -2.94 21.26
C GLY A 69 -7.02 -2.05 21.03
N ASP A 70 -5.88 -2.60 20.60
CA ASP A 70 -4.59 -1.90 20.55
C ASP A 70 -4.12 -1.62 19.11
N PHE A 71 -4.93 -0.94 18.31
CA PHE A 71 -4.57 -0.54 16.95
C PHE A 71 -4.03 0.89 16.90
N LYS A 72 -2.77 1.07 16.48
CA LYS A 72 -2.08 2.37 16.40
C LYS A 72 -1.40 2.63 15.05
N CYS A 73 -1.94 2.06 13.98
CA CYS A 73 -1.39 2.20 12.64
C CYS A 73 -1.88 3.46 11.91
N GLY A 74 -0.98 4.08 11.14
CA GLY A 74 -1.31 5.27 10.33
C GLY A 74 -1.72 6.46 11.18
N ASP A 75 -2.61 7.30 10.64
CA ASP A 75 -3.06 8.52 11.30
C ASP A 75 -4.22 8.27 12.29
N TRP A 76 -4.11 7.18 13.09
CA TRP A 76 -5.18 6.71 13.99
C TRP A 76 -5.60 7.75 15.04
N ASN A 77 -4.66 8.59 15.48
CA ASN A 77 -4.88 9.62 16.50
C ASN A 77 -5.31 10.97 15.91
N ASN A 78 -5.32 11.11 14.58
CA ASN A 78 -5.69 12.37 13.93
C ASN A 78 -7.20 12.38 13.63
N PRO A 79 -8.00 13.28 14.22
CA PRO A 79 -9.43 13.36 13.95
C PRO A 79 -9.76 13.87 12.55
N ALA A 80 -8.82 14.50 11.84
CA ALA A 80 -8.97 14.90 10.45
C ALA A 80 -8.72 13.74 9.47
N ALA A 81 -8.21 12.61 9.95
CA ALA A 81 -7.92 11.49 9.08
C ALA A 81 -9.19 10.74 8.67
N HIS A 82 -9.44 10.75 7.36
CA HIS A 82 -10.59 10.09 6.72
C HIS A 82 -10.21 9.47 5.37
N GLY A 83 -8.92 9.37 5.08
CA GLY A 83 -8.38 8.78 3.86
C GLY A 83 -8.04 7.32 4.02
N GLY A 84 -8.28 6.55 2.96
CA GLY A 84 -7.81 5.18 2.83
C GLY A 84 -7.03 4.99 1.54
N VAL A 85 -5.81 4.46 1.63
CA VAL A 85 -5.02 4.03 0.46
C VAL A 85 -5.01 2.51 0.40
N ARG A 86 -5.36 1.92 -0.74
CA ARG A 86 -5.51 0.48 -0.88
C ARG A 86 -4.18 -0.26 -0.68
N VAL A 87 -4.22 -1.38 0.04
CA VAL A 87 -3.08 -2.31 0.08
C VAL A 87 -2.97 -3.06 -1.24
N VAL A 88 -1.83 -2.87 -1.93
CA VAL A 88 -1.56 -3.49 -3.24
C VAL A 88 -0.79 -4.80 -3.13
N ARG A 89 0.05 -4.97 -2.10
CA ARG A 89 0.91 -6.16 -1.93
C ARG A 89 0.08 -7.41 -1.62
N ASP A 90 0.04 -8.38 -2.53
CA ASP A 90 -0.77 -9.58 -2.40
C ASP A 90 -0.40 -10.46 -1.21
N GLU A 91 0.89 -10.58 -0.90
CA GLU A 91 1.42 -11.34 0.24
C GLU A 91 0.79 -10.88 1.56
N ASP A 92 0.76 -9.56 1.79
CA ASP A 92 0.25 -8.97 3.03
C ASP A 92 -1.28 -9.12 3.12
N ARG A 93 -2.00 -9.09 1.99
CA ARG A 93 -3.47 -9.22 1.98
C ARG A 93 -3.94 -10.57 2.52
N GLY A 94 -3.20 -11.64 2.26
CA GLY A 94 -3.52 -12.97 2.79
C GLY A 94 -3.52 -12.98 4.31
N PHE A 95 -2.51 -12.38 4.92
CA PHE A 95 -2.37 -12.30 6.39
C PHE A 95 -3.38 -11.34 7.03
N TYR A 96 -3.69 -10.21 6.39
CA TYR A 96 -4.78 -9.34 6.88
C TYR A 96 -6.14 -10.04 6.83
N ARG A 97 -6.37 -10.92 5.86
CA ARG A 97 -7.60 -11.72 5.81
C ARG A 97 -7.69 -12.70 6.97
N LEU A 98 -6.58 -13.31 7.38
CA LEU A 98 -6.54 -14.16 8.58
C LEU A 98 -6.84 -13.35 9.86
N ALA A 99 -6.27 -12.15 9.97
CA ALA A 99 -6.58 -11.24 11.09
C ALA A 99 -8.08 -10.86 11.13
N VAL A 100 -8.69 -10.60 9.97
CA VAL A 100 -10.14 -10.36 9.88
C VAL A 100 -10.94 -11.60 10.27
N GLN A 101 -10.56 -12.80 9.84
CA GLN A 101 -11.24 -14.04 10.24
C GLN A 101 -11.18 -14.26 11.76
N GLN A 102 -10.06 -13.90 12.38
CA GLN A 102 -9.93 -13.92 13.83
C GLN A 102 -10.86 -12.89 14.49
N ALA A 103 -10.91 -11.66 13.97
CA ALA A 103 -11.82 -10.62 14.44
C ALA A 103 -13.30 -11.03 14.31
N GLN A 104 -13.67 -11.68 13.20
CA GLN A 104 -15.00 -12.22 12.96
C GLN A 104 -15.41 -13.23 14.02
N SER A 105 -14.49 -14.12 14.39
CA SER A 105 -14.71 -15.17 15.39
C SER A 105 -14.83 -14.59 16.79
N VAL A 106 -13.97 -13.62 17.16
CA VAL A 106 -13.95 -13.01 18.50
C VAL A 106 -15.12 -12.06 18.72
N HIS A 107 -15.44 -11.20 17.76
CA HIS A 107 -16.45 -10.16 17.90
C HIS A 107 -17.81 -10.53 17.32
N THR A 108 -17.98 -11.78 16.82
CA THR A 108 -19.22 -12.26 16.18
C THR A 108 -19.69 -11.33 15.05
N ILE A 109 -18.75 -10.79 14.29
CA ILE A 109 -19.01 -9.92 13.14
C ILE A 109 -18.76 -10.69 11.85
N LYS A 110 -19.37 -10.25 10.75
CA LYS A 110 -19.12 -10.79 9.41
C LYS A 110 -18.40 -9.76 8.56
N ALA A 111 -17.62 -10.22 7.59
CA ALA A 111 -16.96 -9.43 6.56
C ALA A 111 -17.06 -10.23 5.27
N SER A 112 -17.96 -9.82 4.39
CA SER A 112 -18.26 -10.61 3.20
C SER A 112 -17.14 -10.40 2.19
N HIS A 113 -16.77 -9.14 1.93
CA HIS A 113 -15.73 -8.77 0.98
C HIS A 113 -14.81 -7.73 1.64
N PRO A 114 -13.86 -8.16 2.49
CA PRO A 114 -13.00 -7.24 3.21
C PRO A 114 -12.05 -6.53 2.25
N LEU A 115 -12.08 -5.20 2.30
CA LEU A 115 -11.17 -4.30 1.62
C LEU A 115 -10.22 -3.68 2.63
N PHE A 116 -8.93 -3.70 2.30
CA PHE A 116 -7.86 -3.29 3.19
C PHE A 116 -7.26 -1.95 2.77
N PHE A 117 -7.24 -1.00 3.68
CA PHE A 117 -6.71 0.34 3.44
C PHE A 117 -5.69 0.73 4.51
N HIS A 118 -4.64 1.42 4.11
CA HIS A 118 -3.82 2.19 5.03
C HIS A 118 -4.56 3.47 5.39
N TRP A 119 -4.71 3.71 6.69
CA TRP A 119 -5.41 4.88 7.21
C TRP A 119 -4.50 6.10 7.18
N VAL A 120 -4.91 7.12 6.42
CA VAL A 120 -4.13 8.34 6.19
C VAL A 120 -5.02 9.57 6.26
N GLU A 121 -4.42 10.73 6.51
CA GLU A 121 -5.14 12.00 6.49
C GLU A 121 -5.66 12.34 5.10
N ASP A 122 -4.75 12.47 4.12
CA ASP A 122 -5.08 12.76 2.72
C ASP A 122 -4.53 11.65 1.80
N PRO A 123 -5.40 10.86 1.16
CA PRO A 123 -4.98 9.79 0.26
C PRO A 123 -4.37 10.33 -1.03
N VAL A 124 -4.69 11.56 -1.43
CA VAL A 124 -4.15 12.20 -2.64
C VAL A 124 -2.68 12.54 -2.45
N VAL A 125 -2.30 13.06 -1.28
CA VAL A 125 -0.90 13.40 -0.97
C VAL A 125 -0.05 12.14 -0.88
N SER A 126 -0.52 11.08 -0.18
CA SER A 126 0.22 9.82 -0.09
C SER A 126 0.48 9.20 -1.47
N VAL A 127 -0.53 9.16 -2.34
CA VAL A 127 -0.37 8.62 -3.71
C VAL A 127 0.54 9.50 -4.58
N LYS A 128 0.47 10.83 -4.43
CA LYS A 128 1.40 11.75 -5.11
C LYS A 128 2.85 11.48 -4.69
N GLY A 129 3.09 11.21 -3.40
CA GLY A 129 4.41 10.84 -2.88
C GLY A 129 4.97 9.59 -3.56
N PHE A 130 4.17 8.52 -3.65
CA PHE A 130 4.58 7.29 -4.37
C PHE A 130 4.90 7.56 -5.85
N ARG A 131 4.07 8.37 -6.51
CA ARG A 131 4.29 8.75 -7.91
C ARG A 131 5.60 9.53 -8.10
N GLN A 132 5.89 10.48 -7.22
CA GLN A 132 7.12 11.26 -7.28
C GLN A 132 8.37 10.40 -7.02
N ALA A 133 8.32 9.49 -6.04
CA ALA A 133 9.40 8.56 -5.80
C ALA A 133 9.65 7.66 -7.03
N GLY A 134 8.59 7.11 -7.63
CA GLY A 134 8.68 6.34 -8.86
C GLY A 134 9.31 7.11 -10.01
N TYR A 135 8.89 8.35 -10.24
CA TYR A 135 9.48 9.20 -11.29
C TYR A 135 10.97 9.50 -11.05
N LYS A 136 11.38 9.77 -9.81
CA LYS A 136 12.79 10.01 -9.48
C LYS A 136 13.67 8.83 -9.85
N TRP A 137 13.27 7.62 -9.44
CA TRP A 137 14.01 6.39 -9.77
C TRP A 137 13.97 6.07 -11.26
N TYR A 138 12.82 6.23 -11.91
CA TYR A 138 12.66 5.99 -13.33
C TYR A 138 13.54 6.92 -14.18
N ILE A 139 13.50 8.24 -13.91
CA ILE A 139 14.31 9.24 -14.63
C ILE A 139 15.80 9.00 -14.38
N SER A 140 16.20 8.71 -13.14
CA SER A 140 17.60 8.38 -12.82
C SER A 140 18.08 7.13 -13.57
N GLY A 141 17.26 6.07 -13.62
CA GLY A 141 17.56 4.85 -14.38
C GLY A 141 17.65 5.10 -15.88
N MET A 142 16.79 5.97 -16.44
CA MET A 142 16.82 6.35 -17.85
C MET A 142 18.13 7.05 -18.24
N PHE A 143 18.58 8.01 -17.44
CA PHE A 143 19.87 8.66 -17.68
C PHE A 143 21.06 7.71 -17.53
N LEU A 144 21.03 6.81 -16.53
CA LEU A 144 22.07 5.80 -16.33
C LEU A 144 22.13 4.84 -17.53
N HIS A 145 20.98 4.39 -18.03
CA HIS A 145 20.91 3.52 -19.20
C HIS A 145 21.43 4.22 -20.46
N PHE A 146 21.05 5.47 -20.68
CA PHE A 146 21.54 6.26 -21.81
C PHE A 146 23.07 6.45 -21.76
N ALA A 147 23.62 6.78 -20.59
CA ALA A 147 25.07 6.91 -20.41
C ALA A 147 25.80 5.58 -20.65
N PHE A 148 25.24 4.47 -20.17
CA PHE A 148 25.77 3.13 -20.42
C PHE A 148 25.78 2.77 -21.91
N GLN A 149 24.70 3.04 -22.64
CA GLN A 149 24.63 2.80 -24.09
C GLN A 149 25.65 3.64 -24.85
N LEU A 150 25.80 4.92 -24.48
CA LEU A 150 26.79 5.80 -25.09
C LEU A 150 28.21 5.29 -24.85
N ALA A 151 28.53 4.86 -23.64
CA ALA A 151 29.83 4.26 -23.31
C ALA A 151 30.10 2.99 -24.12
N MET A 152 29.12 2.10 -24.28
CA MET A 152 29.24 0.89 -25.11
C MET A 152 29.51 1.22 -26.58
N VAL A 153 28.79 2.20 -27.15
CA VAL A 153 29.00 2.64 -28.54
C VAL A 153 30.39 3.27 -28.71
N ALA A 154 30.82 4.12 -27.77
CA ALA A 154 32.15 4.72 -27.82
C ALA A 154 33.27 3.67 -27.76
N LEU A 155 33.15 2.68 -26.88
CA LEU A 155 34.10 1.56 -26.80
C LEU A 155 34.13 0.74 -28.09
N ALA A 156 32.98 0.47 -28.70
CA ALA A 156 32.91 -0.22 -29.98
C ALA A 156 33.62 0.57 -31.09
N ILE A 157 33.38 1.89 -31.20
CA ILE A 157 34.05 2.75 -32.17
C ILE A 157 35.57 2.73 -31.95
N CYS A 158 36.05 2.87 -30.72
CA CYS A 158 37.49 2.79 -30.41
C CYS A 158 38.09 1.42 -30.79
N ALA A 159 37.36 0.33 -30.55
CA ALA A 159 37.81 -1.02 -30.90
C ALA A 159 37.92 -1.23 -32.42
N PHE A 160 36.98 -0.71 -33.21
CA PHE A 160 37.04 -0.79 -34.68
C PHE A 160 38.14 0.11 -35.25
N ALA A 161 38.26 1.36 -34.78
CA ALA A 161 39.27 2.31 -35.26
C ALA A 161 40.71 1.82 -34.99
N THR A 162 40.96 1.18 -33.84
CA THR A 162 42.27 0.60 -33.52
C THR A 162 42.60 -0.66 -34.31
N ARG A 163 41.59 -1.36 -34.84
CA ARG A 163 41.76 -2.58 -35.66
C ARG A 163 42.05 -2.23 -37.13
N ASP A 164 41.43 -1.19 -37.67
CA ASP A 164 41.67 -0.73 -39.04
C ASP A 164 43.04 -0.04 -39.24
N TRP A 165 43.62 0.56 -38.19
CA TRP A 165 44.99 1.10 -38.25
C TRP A 165 46.07 0.03 -38.51
N ARG A 166 45.83 -1.24 -38.13
CA ARG A 166 46.79 -2.33 -38.35
C ARG A 166 46.83 -2.85 -39.80
N ASN A 167 45.81 -2.57 -40.62
CA ASN A 167 45.69 -3.10 -41.99
C ASN A 167 45.85 -2.02 -43.09
N CYS A 168 46.19 -0.77 -42.72
CA CYS A 168 46.24 0.37 -43.66
C CYS A 168 47.64 0.65 -44.26
N PHE A 169 48.65 -0.19 -43.98
CA PHE A 169 49.94 -0.15 -44.69
C PHE A 169 50.20 -1.50 -45.37
N PRO A 170 49.79 -1.71 -46.63
CA PRO A 170 50.56 -2.58 -47.50
C PRO A 170 51.94 -1.92 -47.64
N ALA A 171 52.95 -2.60 -47.11
CA ALA A 171 54.34 -2.32 -47.41
C ALA A 171 54.52 -2.25 -48.94
N ILE A 172 55.32 -1.26 -49.37
CA ILE A 172 55.83 -1.06 -50.73
C ILE A 172 56.31 -2.38 -51.33
#